data_AF-A0A2K4FZE9-F1
#
_entry.id   AF-A0A2K4FZE9-F1
#
_cell.length_a   1.000
_cell.length_b   1.000
_cell.length_c   1.000
_cell.angle_alpha   90.00
_cell.angle_beta   90.00
_cell.angle_gamma   90.00
#
_symmetry.space_group_name_H-M   'P 1'
#
loop_
_entity.id
_entity.type
_entity.pdbx_description
1 polymer ?
#
loop_
_entity_poly.entity_id
_entity_poly.type
_entity_poly.pdbx_seq_one_letter_code
_entity_poly.pdbx_strand_id
1 'polypeptide(L)'
;MDVEAPRDEPIRFNRLRRKIYVYRFRHDGLLPFSRSAWGVRPAVYDWDDLHAEACRLYVPGTALVENVTLTILKPGTTEVLDRFQFAHGIQQGEMYWAMAQLFMQQGPHALPTF
;
A
#
# COMPACT_ATOMS: atom_id res chain seq x y z
N MET A 1 9.20 -16.73 24.23
CA MET A 1 9.47 -16.09 22.93
C MET A 1 8.12 -15.80 22.33
N ASP A 2 7.57 -14.62 22.60
CA ASP A 2 6.33 -14.19 21.95
C ASP A 2 6.69 -13.85 20.50
N VAL A 3 6.27 -14.72 19.59
CA VAL A 3 6.35 -14.47 18.15
C VAL A 3 5.14 -13.60 17.83
N GLU A 4 5.29 -12.28 17.90
CA GLU A 4 4.30 -11.38 17.31
C GLU A 4 4.30 -11.61 15.80
N ALA A 5 3.11 -11.78 15.22
CA ALA A 5 2.96 -11.79 13.78
C ALA A 5 3.50 -10.47 13.20
N PRO A 6 4.10 -10.47 12.00
CA PRO A 6 4.51 -9.24 11.33
C PRO A 6 3.31 -8.29 11.29
N ARG A 7 3.46 -7.07 11.82
CA ARG A 7 2.40 -6.06 11.72
C ARG A 7 2.14 -5.79 10.24
N ASP A 8 0.87 -5.75 9.85
CA ASP A 8 0.46 -5.37 8.49
C ASP A 8 1.22 -4.12 8.07
N GLU A 9 1.91 -4.15 6.92
CA GLU A 9 2.71 -3.04 6.38
C GLU A 9 1.83 -1.79 6.26
N PRO A 10 1.89 -0.84 7.21
CA PRO A 10 0.93 0.24 7.20
C PRO A 10 1.28 1.21 6.08
N ILE A 11 0.25 1.70 5.38
CA ILE A 11 0.36 2.81 4.44
C ILE A 11 -0.16 4.05 5.15
N ARG A 12 0.67 5.08 5.28
CA ARG A 12 0.28 6.34 5.91
C ARG A 12 0.16 7.45 4.88
N PHE A 13 -1.04 8.01 4.78
CA PHE A 13 -1.32 9.18 3.97
C PHE A 13 -1.07 10.47 4.78
N ASN A 14 -0.24 11.36 4.25
CA ASN A 14 0.00 12.68 4.84
C ASN A 14 -0.48 13.76 3.89
N ARG A 15 -1.69 14.26 4.16
CA ARG A 15 -2.31 15.34 3.40
C ARG A 15 -1.47 16.62 3.40
N LEU A 16 -1.02 17.08 4.57
CA LEU A 16 -0.32 18.37 4.71
C LEU A 16 0.94 18.44 3.85
N ARG A 17 1.61 17.30 3.67
CA ARG A 17 2.82 17.19 2.84
C ARG A 17 2.56 16.66 1.44
N ARG A 18 1.32 16.26 1.11
CA ARG A 18 0.96 15.49 -0.09
C ARG A 18 1.88 14.29 -0.35
N LYS A 19 2.21 13.56 0.72
CA LYS A 19 3.15 12.43 0.68
C LYS A 19 2.56 11.18 1.28
N ILE A 20 3.05 10.03 0.82
CA ILE A 20 2.67 8.71 1.30
C ILE A 20 3.91 8.04 1.88
N TYR A 21 3.73 7.41 3.04
CA TYR A 21 4.77 6.65 3.71
C TYR A 21 4.34 5.18 3.70
N VAL A 22 5.13 4.34 3.05
CA VAL A 22 4.91 2.90 2.96
C VAL A 22 5.96 2.23 3.83
N TYR A 23 5.54 1.51 4.86
CA TYR A 23 6.46 0.89 5.82
C TYR A 23 6.59 -0.60 5.47
N ARG A 24 7.69 -0.94 4.79
CA ARG A 24 7.97 -2.34 4.40
C ARG A 24 8.71 -3.06 5.49
N PHE A 25 8.22 -4.22 5.90
CA PHE A 25 8.89 -5.07 6.86
C PHE A 25 9.77 -6.07 6.14
N ARG A 26 11.08 -5.98 6.34
CA ARG A 26 12.00 -7.00 5.82
C ARG A 26 12.22 -8.05 6.88
N HIS A 27 12.01 -9.31 6.50
CA HIS A 27 12.35 -10.49 7.28
C HIS A 27 13.17 -11.42 6.40
N ASP A 28 14.46 -11.55 6.71
CA ASP A 28 15.31 -12.54 6.05
C ASP A 28 15.42 -13.80 6.93
N GLY A 29 14.80 -14.88 6.47
CA GLY A 29 14.75 -16.15 7.20
C GLY A 29 16.11 -16.85 7.33
N LEU A 30 17.11 -16.46 6.53
CA LEU A 30 18.47 -17.00 6.61
C LEU A 30 19.30 -16.34 7.72
N LEU A 31 18.95 -15.11 8.11
CA LEU A 31 19.71 -14.32 9.08
C LEU A 31 18.81 -13.85 10.24
N PRO A 32 18.29 -14.78 11.06
CA PRO A 32 17.20 -14.50 12.02
C PRO A 32 17.53 -13.48 13.11
N PHE A 33 18.80 -13.14 13.34
CA PHE A 33 19.24 -12.20 14.38
C PHE A 33 19.90 -10.94 13.82
N SER A 34 19.93 -10.76 12.50
CA SER A 34 20.61 -9.61 11.89
C SER A 34 19.73 -8.36 11.94
N ARG A 35 20.15 -7.34 12.70
CA ARG A 35 19.46 -6.03 12.73
C ARG A 35 19.46 -5.30 11.39
N SER A 36 20.31 -5.67 10.43
CA SER A 36 20.34 -5.07 9.09
C SER A 36 19.45 -5.81 8.09
N ALA A 37 19.23 -7.11 8.31
CA ALA A 37 18.34 -7.95 7.50
C ALA A 37 16.89 -7.95 8.03
N TRP A 38 16.69 -7.43 9.24
CA TRP A 38 15.40 -7.31 9.91
C TRP A 38 15.04 -5.84 10.16
N GLY A 39 13.78 -5.48 9.98
CA GLY A 39 13.24 -4.18 10.38
C GLY A 39 12.42 -3.46 9.32
N VAL A 40 11.96 -2.26 9.67
CA VAL A 40 11.09 -1.42 8.83
C VAL A 40 11.92 -0.52 7.94
N ARG A 41 11.68 -0.56 6.64
CA ARG A 41 12.19 0.43 5.70
C ARG A 41 11.04 1.31 5.22
N PRO A 42 10.90 2.54 5.73
CA PRO A 42 9.92 3.47 5.22
C PRO A 42 10.36 3.94 3.83
N ALA A 43 9.50 3.72 2.84
CA ALA A 43 9.59 4.37 1.55
C ALA A 43 8.66 5.58 1.53
N VAL A 44 9.11 6.68 0.93
CA VAL A 44 8.35 7.93 0.85
C VAL A 44 8.13 8.27 -0.60
N TYR A 45 6.88 8.52 -0.95
CA TYR A 45 6.46 8.81 -2.31
C TYR A 45 5.55 10.03 -2.33
N ASP A 46 5.54 10.73 -3.46
CA ASP A 46 4.62 11.82 -3.69
C ASP A 46 3.23 11.28 -4.04
N TRP A 47 2.20 11.92 -3.50
CA TRP A 47 0.81 11.49 -3.71
C TRP A 47 0.37 11.61 -5.17
N ASP A 48 0.90 12.60 -5.88
CA ASP A 48 0.52 12.92 -7.24
C ASP A 48 0.97 11.88 -8.27
N ASP A 49 1.97 11.07 -7.91
CA ASP A 49 2.49 9.98 -8.72
C ASP A 49 1.82 8.62 -8.40
N LEU A 50 0.88 8.60 -7.44
CA LEU A 50 0.24 7.37 -6.99
C LEU A 50 -1.03 7.06 -7.80
N HIS A 51 -1.12 5.83 -8.30
CA HIS A 51 -2.26 5.30 -9.02
C HIS A 51 -2.77 4.01 -8.37
N ALA A 52 -4.08 3.79 -8.44
CA ALA A 52 -4.70 2.53 -8.06
C ALA A 52 -5.01 1.69 -9.30
N GLU A 53 -4.53 0.46 -9.29
CA GLU A 53 -4.75 -0.54 -10.34
C GLU A 53 -5.59 -1.68 -9.76
N ALA A 54 -6.80 -1.87 -10.30
CA ALA A 54 -7.60 -3.04 -10.00
C ALA A 54 -7.10 -4.23 -10.85
N CYS A 55 -6.68 -5.29 -10.18
CA CYS A 55 -6.19 -6.51 -10.80
C CYS A 55 -7.16 -7.65 -10.57
N ARG A 56 -7.54 -8.32 -11.66
CA ARG A 56 -8.37 -9.52 -11.66
C ARG A 56 -7.59 -10.64 -12.35
N LEU A 57 -6.98 -11.50 -11.54
CA LEU A 57 -6.18 -12.60 -12.05
C LEU A 57 -6.99 -13.91 -11.96
N TYR A 58 -7.21 -14.53 -13.11
CA TYR A 58 -7.75 -15.88 -13.17
C TYR A 58 -6.61 -16.89 -13.18
N VAL A 59 -6.49 -17.67 -12.11
CA VAL A 59 -5.51 -18.76 -12.03
C VAL A 59 -6.26 -20.08 -12.20
N PRO A 60 -6.06 -20.80 -13.33
CA PRO A 60 -6.76 -22.06 -13.59
C PRO A 60 -6.53 -23.07 -12.46
N GLY A 61 -7.61 -23.63 -11.91
CA GLY A 61 -7.56 -24.67 -10.87
C GLY A 61 -7.33 -24.18 -9.43
N THR A 62 -7.23 -22.87 -9.19
CA THR A 62 -7.15 -22.34 -7.81
C THR A 62 -8.38 -21.49 -7.48
N ALA A 63 -8.34 -20.18 -7.62
CA ALA A 63 -9.51 -19.33 -7.44
C ALA A 63 -9.32 -18.03 -8.22
N LEU A 64 -10.41 -17.27 -8.38
CA LEU A 64 -10.33 -15.91 -8.89
C LEU A 64 -9.67 -15.02 -7.82
N VAL A 65 -8.54 -14.41 -8.16
CA VAL A 65 -7.86 -13.46 -7.27
C VAL A 65 -8.20 -12.05 -7.73
N GLU A 66 -8.92 -11.33 -6.88
CA GLU A 66 -9.25 -9.92 -7.07
C GLU A 66 -8.52 -9.11 -6.01
N ASN A 67 -7.72 -8.15 -6.43
CA ASN A 67 -7.02 -7.24 -5.54
C ASN A 67 -6.88 -5.86 -6.16
N VAL A 68 -6.66 -4.87 -5.30
CA VAL A 68 -6.26 -3.53 -5.72
C VAL A 68 -4.82 -3.33 -5.29
N THR A 69 -3.99 -2.97 -6.25
CA THR A 69 -2.58 -2.62 -6.06
C THR A 69 -2.39 -1.14 -6.27
N LEU A 70 -1.60 -0.51 -5.43
CA LEU A 70 -1.15 0.85 -5.63
C LEU A 70 0.18 0.83 -6.37
N THR A 71 0.26 1.59 -7.44
CA THR A 71 1.43 1.74 -8.30
C THR A 71 1.92 3.17 -8.26
N ILE A 72 3.24 3.33 -8.15
CA ILE A 72 3.90 4.63 -8.17
C ILE A 72 4.54 4.79 -9.53
N LEU A 73 4.13 5.83 -10.24
CA LEU A 73 4.74 6.19 -11.50
C LEU A 73 5.92 7.12 -11.28
N LYS A 74 6.85 7.13 -12.22
CA LYS A 74 7.87 8.16 -12.25
C LYS A 74 7.26 9.45 -12.80
N PRO A 75 7.54 10.62 -12.19
CA PRO A 75 6.97 11.89 -12.62
C PRO A 75 7.21 12.14 -14.12
N GLY A 76 6.14 12.39 -14.86
CA GLY A 76 6.20 12.68 -16.29
C GLY A 76 6.45 11.48 -17.21
N THR A 77 6.45 10.25 -16.69
CA THR A 77 6.49 9.02 -17.51
C THR A 77 5.44 8.02 -17.04
N THR A 78 5.22 6.97 -17.83
CA THR A 78 4.37 5.82 -17.46
C THR A 78 5.18 4.68 -16.84
N GLU A 79 6.43 4.95 -16.43
CA GLU A 79 7.32 3.97 -15.83
C GLU A 79 6.92 3.70 -14.39
N VAL A 80 6.65 2.44 -14.04
CA VAL A 80 6.28 2.07 -12.68
C VAL A 80 7.54 1.90 -11.83
N LEU A 81 7.70 2.76 -10.83
CA LEU A 81 8.80 2.72 -9.87
C LEU A 81 8.58 1.65 -8.80
N ASP A 82 7.34 1.51 -8.35
CA ASP A 82 7.03 0.61 -7.24
C ASP A 82 5.57 0.16 -7.25
N ARG A 83 5.32 -1.01 -6.66
CA ARG A 83 3.98 -1.58 -6.50
C ARG A 83 3.80 -2.13 -5.09
N PHE A 84 2.62 -1.95 -4.51
CA PHE A 84 2.27 -2.57 -3.24
C PHE A 84 0.79 -2.92 -3.19
N GLN A 85 0.49 -3.99 -2.45
CA GLN A 85 -0.88 -4.46 -2.28
C GLN A 85 -1.62 -3.51 -1.34
N PHE A 86 -2.83 -3.11 -1.72
CA PHE A 86 -3.62 -2.16 -0.94
C PHE A 86 -4.85 -2.79 -0.30
N ALA A 87 -5.59 -3.58 -1.07
CA ALA A 87 -6.75 -4.29 -0.55
C ALA A 87 -6.97 -5.62 -1.28
N HIS A 88 -7.52 -6.58 -0.56
CA HIS A 88 -8.11 -7.78 -1.14
C HIS A 88 -9.54 -7.46 -1.58
N GLY A 89 -9.89 -7.84 -2.81
CA GLY A 89 -11.18 -7.52 -3.43
C GLY A 89 -11.21 -6.15 -4.10
N ILE A 90 -11.77 -6.09 -5.31
CA ILE A 90 -11.86 -4.86 -6.10
C ILE A 90 -12.79 -3.84 -5.44
N GLN A 91 -14.00 -4.26 -5.05
CA GLN A 91 -15.02 -3.36 -4.51
C GLN A 91 -14.55 -2.65 -3.23
N GLN A 92 -13.94 -3.40 -2.31
CA GLN A 92 -13.42 -2.83 -1.06
C GLN A 92 -12.21 -1.94 -1.31
N GLY A 93 -11.32 -2.34 -2.23
CA GLY A 93 -10.17 -1.52 -2.62
C GLY A 93 -10.55 -0.21 -3.30
N GLU A 94 -11.54 -0.21 -4.19
CA GLU A 94 -12.07 1.01 -4.83
C GLU A 94 -12.67 1.96 -3.78
N MET A 95 -13.45 1.42 -2.85
CA MET A 95 -14.03 2.21 -1.76
C MET A 95 -12.93 2.84 -0.87
N TYR A 96 -11.90 2.08 -0.49
CA TYR A 96 -10.77 2.61 0.28
C TYR A 96 -9.95 3.62 -0.50
N TRP A 97 -9.79 3.43 -1.82
CA TRP A 97 -9.09 4.37 -2.66
C TRP A 97 -9.85 5.69 -2.77
N ALA A 98 -11.17 5.64 -2.96
CA ALA A 98 -12.01 6.83 -2.95
C ALA A 98 -11.94 7.59 -1.62
N MET A 99 -11.94 6.86 -0.49
CA MET A 99 -11.72 7.46 0.83
C MET A 99 -10.34 8.10 0.96
N ALA A 100 -9.28 7.45 0.48
CA ALA A 100 -7.93 8.02 0.50
C ALA A 100 -7.84 9.30 -0.33
N GLN A 101 -8.43 9.32 -1.53
CA GLN A 101 -8.53 10.51 -2.37
C GLN A 101 -9.29 11.63 -1.65
N LEU A 102 -10.46 11.32 -1.07
CA LEU A 102 -11.28 12.28 -0.34
C LEU A 102 -10.54 12.86 0.87
N PHE A 103 -9.86 12.01 1.63
CA PHE A 103 -9.00 12.42 2.73
C PHE A 103 -7.89 13.35 2.27
N MET A 104 -7.19 13.04 1.17
CA MET A 104 -6.09 13.87 0.67
C MET A 104 -6.56 15.21 0.12
N GLN A 105 -7.79 15.29 -0.41
CA GLN A 105 -8.38 16.53 -0.91
C GLN A 105 -8.95 17.39 0.24
N GLN A 106 -9.91 16.85 0.98
CA GLN A 106 -10.76 17.60 1.90
C GLN A 106 -10.36 17.43 3.38
N GLY A 107 -9.54 16.43 3.69
CA GLY A 107 -9.12 16.12 5.05
C GLY A 107 -10.07 15.16 5.78
N PRO A 108 -9.82 14.90 7.08
CA PRO A 108 -10.51 13.86 7.84
C PRO A 108 -12.01 14.10 8.02
N HIS A 109 -12.45 15.37 8.03
CA HIS A 109 -13.85 15.75 8.22
C HIS A 109 -14.77 15.31 7.07
N ALA A 110 -14.20 15.02 5.90
CA ALA A 110 -14.95 14.57 4.73
C ALA A 110 -15.15 13.05 4.71
N LEU A 111 -14.48 12.31 5.58
CA LEU A 111 -14.66 10.86 5.66
C LEU A 111 -16.00 10.53 6.34
N PRO A 112 -16.68 9.46 5.91
CA PRO A 112 -17.90 9.01 6.57
C PRO A 112 -17.61 8.65 8.04
N THR A 113 -18.42 9.18 8.95
CA THR A 113 -18.50 8.73 10.35
C THR A 113 -19.25 7.42 10.39
N PHE A 114 -18.58 6.38 10.90
CA PHE A 114 -19.15 5.05 11.14
C PHE A 114 -19.67 4.92 12.57
#